data_AF-A0A3Q2VKK0-F1
#
_entry.id   AF-A0A3Q2VKK0-F1
#
_cell.length_a   1.000
_cell.length_b   1.000
_cell.length_c   1.000
_cell.angle_alpha   90.00
_cell.angle_beta   90.00
_cell.angle_gamma   90.00
#
_symmetry.space_group_name_H-M   'P 1'
#
loop_
_entity.id
_entity.type
_entity.pdbx_description
1 polymer ?
#
loop_
_entity_poly.entity_id
_entity_poly.type
_entity_poly.pdbx_seq_one_letter_code
_entity_poly.pdbx_strand_id
1 'polypeptide(L)'
;RSKVTTERLALLVVSGLLAAAVIGLGVTGEWMRCYRDECRAKRGDLVKIDSREEQTFLNRRLRDVMTEAEDKFWIGLTDSAVEGRWLWVDGSQLNQSEADSLEWWFDAFCSKPHRSICKKAGVREKLKKVCD
;
A
#
# COMPACT_ATOMS: atom_id res chain seq x y z
N ARG A 1 -11.75 4.63 53.24
CA ARG A 1 -12.25 3.52 52.40
C ARG A 1 -12.99 4.15 51.22
N SER A 2 -12.29 4.48 50.14
CA SER A 2 -12.85 5.30 49.05
C SER A 2 -13.92 4.53 48.28
N LYS A 3 -15.14 5.05 48.30
CA LYS A 3 -16.25 4.57 47.47
C LYS A 3 -15.98 5.04 46.05
N VAL A 4 -15.26 4.23 45.27
CA VAL A 4 -15.28 4.35 43.82
C VAL A 4 -16.72 4.07 43.41
N THR A 5 -17.47 5.12 43.06
CA THR A 5 -18.87 4.99 42.66
C THR A 5 -18.93 4.13 41.40
N THR A 6 -19.91 3.23 41.34
CA THR A 6 -20.18 2.35 40.19
C THR A 6 -20.25 3.12 38.88
N GLU A 7 -20.67 4.39 38.92
CA GLU A 7 -20.67 5.32 37.79
C GLU A 7 -19.28 5.62 37.24
N ARG A 8 -18.26 5.78 38.10
CA ARG A 8 -16.87 5.99 37.67
C ARG A 8 -16.28 4.73 37.05
N LEU A 9 -16.65 3.55 37.55
CA LEU A 9 -16.32 2.26 36.92
C LEU A 9 -16.99 2.13 35.54
N ALA A 10 -18.28 2.47 35.42
CA ALA A 10 -19.00 2.44 34.15
C ALA A 10 -18.37 3.38 33.11
N LEU A 11 -18.00 4.60 33.49
CA LEU A 11 -17.29 5.55 32.62
C LEU A 11 -15.93 5.01 32.16
N LEU A 12 -15.16 4.37 33.05
CA LEU A 12 -13.89 3.76 32.69
C LEU A 12 -14.07 2.59 31.71
N VAL A 13 -15.08 1.74 31.92
CA VAL A 13 -15.42 0.65 30.98
C VAL A 13 -15.85 1.19 29.62
N VAL A 14 -16.72 2.21 29.58
CA VAL A 14 -17.15 2.84 28.31
C VAL A 14 -15.98 3.51 27.60
N SER A 15 -15.10 4.22 28.32
CA SER A 15 -13.88 4.81 27.73
C SER A 15 -12.91 3.75 27.21
N GLY A 16 -12.77 2.62 27.90
CA GLY A 16 -11.94 1.50 27.48
C GLY A 16 -12.50 0.77 26.26
N LEU A 17 -13.82 0.57 26.20
CA LEU A 17 -14.52 -0.01 25.05
C LEU A 17 -14.46 0.91 23.83
N LEU A 18 -14.60 2.24 24.02
CA LEU A 18 -14.41 3.22 22.95
C LEU A 18 -12.97 3.26 22.46
N ALA A 19 -11.98 3.23 23.35
CA ALA A 19 -10.56 3.14 22.97
C ALA A 19 -10.25 1.85 22.20
N ALA A 20 -10.78 0.70 22.63
CA ALA A 20 -10.65 -0.56 21.92
C ALA A 20 -11.32 -0.55 20.53
N ALA A 21 -12.48 0.10 20.40
CA ALA A 21 -13.17 0.28 19.13
C ALA A 21 -12.41 1.22 18.16
N VAL A 22 -11.76 2.27 18.68
CA VAL A 22 -10.90 3.17 17.88
C VAL A 22 -9.66 2.43 17.37
N ILE A 23 -9.06 1.56 18.19
CA ILE A 23 -7.92 0.72 17.78
C ILE A 23 -8.33 -0.28 16.67
N GLY A 24 -9.60 -0.70 16.63
CA GLY A 24 -10.16 -1.54 15.57
C GLY A 24 -10.59 -0.82 14.28
N LEU A 25 -10.62 0.52 14.24
CA LEU A 25 -11.23 1.31 13.16
C LEU A 25 -10.24 1.97 12.17
N GLY A 26 -9.01 1.46 12.03
CA GLY A 26 -8.25 1.64 10.78
C GLY A 26 -6.94 2.41 10.87
N VAL A 27 -5.90 1.75 11.38
CA VAL A 27 -4.51 2.26 11.28
C VAL A 27 -3.70 1.54 10.18
N THR A 28 -4.32 0.65 9.38
CA THR A 28 -3.63 -0.07 8.29
C THR A 28 -3.65 0.66 6.95
N GLY A 29 -4.53 1.64 6.75
CA GLY A 29 -4.75 2.31 5.45
C GLY A 29 -4.07 3.67 5.28
N GLU A 30 -3.35 4.20 6.27
CA GLU A 30 -2.79 5.57 6.22
C GLU A 30 -1.52 5.65 5.35
N TRP A 31 -0.70 4.60 5.34
CA TRP A 31 0.58 4.59 4.62
C TRP A 31 0.44 4.35 3.12
N MET A 32 -0.43 3.42 2.71
CA MET A 32 -0.73 3.24 1.28
C MET A 32 -1.28 4.54 0.66
N ARG A 33 -2.01 5.34 1.46
CA ARG A 33 -2.43 6.69 1.07
C ARG A 33 -1.23 7.61 0.87
N CYS A 34 -0.24 7.64 1.77
CA CYS A 34 0.96 8.47 1.61
C CYS A 34 1.73 8.17 0.30
N TYR A 35 2.04 6.90 0.01
CA TYR A 35 2.75 6.54 -1.23
C TYR A 35 1.94 6.87 -2.49
N ARG A 36 0.63 6.66 -2.42
CA ARG A 36 -0.28 7.02 -3.51
C ARG A 36 -0.36 8.52 -3.73
N ASP A 37 -0.45 9.30 -2.65
CA ASP A 37 -0.52 10.75 -2.71
C ASP A 37 0.76 11.36 -3.27
N GLU A 38 1.93 10.75 -3.00
CA GLU A 38 3.19 11.13 -3.63
C GLU A 38 3.17 10.92 -5.16
N CYS A 39 2.70 9.75 -5.62
CA CYS A 39 2.54 9.49 -7.05
C CYS A 39 1.53 10.47 -7.69
N ARG A 40 0.44 10.77 -6.99
CA ARG A 40 -0.60 11.71 -7.45
C ARG A 40 -0.12 13.15 -7.51
N ALA A 41 0.71 13.59 -6.55
CA ALA A 41 1.37 14.89 -6.60
C ALA A 41 2.22 15.04 -7.88
N LYS A 42 2.79 13.93 -8.36
CA LYS A 42 3.57 13.85 -9.61
C LYS A 42 2.71 13.57 -10.86
N ARG A 43 1.38 13.69 -10.78
CA ARG A 43 0.40 13.40 -11.86
C ARG A 43 0.43 11.95 -12.36
N GLY A 44 0.71 11.01 -11.46
CA GLY A 44 0.58 9.58 -11.70
C GLY A 44 -0.26 8.91 -10.62
N ASP A 45 -0.20 7.59 -10.58
CA ASP A 45 -0.71 6.76 -9.50
C ASP A 45 0.30 5.63 -9.22
N LEU A 46 0.15 4.89 -8.14
CA LEU A 46 0.96 3.69 -7.92
C LEU A 46 0.81 2.73 -9.11
N VAL A 47 1.90 2.06 -9.47
CA VAL A 47 1.89 1.21 -10.65
C VAL A 47 0.94 0.03 -10.48
N LYS A 48 0.04 -0.10 -11.44
CA LYS A 48 -0.70 -1.32 -11.74
C LYS A 48 0.00 -2.02 -12.90
N ILE A 49 0.20 -3.32 -12.77
CA ILE A 49 0.84 -4.17 -13.76
C ILE A 49 -0.25 -4.93 -14.49
N ASP A 50 -0.66 -4.41 -15.64
CA ASP A 50 -1.80 -4.95 -16.40
C ASP A 50 -1.35 -6.03 -17.43
N SER A 51 -0.04 -6.19 -17.65
CA SER A 51 0.47 -7.13 -18.66
C SER A 51 1.88 -7.67 -18.37
N ARG A 52 2.22 -8.79 -19.03
CA ARG A 52 3.55 -9.41 -18.97
C ARG A 52 4.64 -8.50 -19.56
N GLU A 53 4.30 -7.70 -20.56
CA GLU A 53 5.20 -6.70 -21.15
C GLU A 53 5.52 -5.61 -20.13
N GLU A 54 4.52 -5.14 -19.37
CA GLU A 54 4.74 -4.18 -18.28
C GLU A 54 5.63 -4.78 -17.18
N GLN A 55 5.37 -6.03 -16.77
CA GLN A 55 6.23 -6.74 -15.80
C GLN A 55 7.67 -6.87 -16.31
N THR A 56 7.85 -7.25 -17.57
CA THR A 56 9.18 -7.40 -18.19
C THR A 56 9.91 -6.06 -18.27
N PHE A 57 9.19 -5.00 -18.61
CA PHE A 57 9.72 -3.64 -18.62
C PHE A 57 10.21 -3.21 -17.23
N LEU A 58 9.39 -3.42 -16.19
CA LEU A 58 9.75 -3.13 -14.81
C LEU A 58 10.96 -3.93 -14.36
N ASN A 59 11.00 -5.25 -14.64
CA ASN A 59 12.14 -6.11 -14.29
C ASN A 59 13.46 -5.61 -14.88
N ARG A 60 13.46 -5.16 -16.14
CA ARG A 60 14.65 -4.57 -16.77
C ARG A 60 15.02 -3.25 -16.11
N ARG A 61 14.04 -2.38 -15.88
CA ARG A 61 14.32 -1.05 -15.33
C ARG A 61 14.80 -1.09 -13.88
N LEU A 62 14.24 -1.99 -13.07
CA LEU A 62 14.64 -2.17 -11.69
C LEU A 62 16.07 -2.69 -11.57
N ARG A 63 16.52 -3.55 -12.48
CA ARG A 63 17.94 -3.98 -12.53
C ARG A 63 18.92 -2.81 -12.74
N ASP A 64 18.49 -1.75 -13.43
CA ASP A 64 19.34 -0.57 -13.63
C ASP A 64 19.37 0.36 -12.40
N VAL A 65 18.36 0.28 -11.53
CA VAL A 65 18.12 1.22 -10.43
C VAL A 65 18.47 0.62 -9.07
N MET A 66 18.31 -0.69 -8.93
CA MET A 66 18.69 -1.45 -7.74
C MET A 66 20.20 -1.58 -7.70
N THR A 67 20.82 -1.01 -6.67
CA THR A 67 22.26 -1.14 -6.43
C THR A 67 22.53 -2.23 -5.41
N GLU A 68 21.64 -2.39 -4.43
CA GLU A 68 21.76 -3.37 -3.35
C GLU A 68 20.68 -4.45 -3.45
N ALA A 69 20.93 -5.63 -2.89
CA ALA A 69 19.96 -6.75 -2.91
C ALA A 69 18.69 -6.42 -2.08
N GLU A 70 18.85 -5.54 -1.10
CA GLU A 70 17.82 -5.07 -0.18
C GLU A 70 16.95 -3.96 -0.79
N ASP A 71 17.26 -3.45 -1.98
CA ASP A 71 16.44 -2.43 -2.64
C ASP A 71 15.06 -3.01 -2.99
N LYS A 72 14.02 -2.58 -2.27
CA LYS A 72 12.63 -2.96 -2.51
C LYS A 72 11.79 -1.76 -2.91
N PHE A 73 10.72 -2.03 -3.65
CA PHE A 73 9.83 -1.00 -4.15
C PHE A 73 8.36 -1.36 -3.92
N TRP A 74 7.56 -0.36 -3.56
CA TRP A 74 6.11 -0.48 -3.45
C TRP A 74 5.42 -0.34 -4.82
N ILE A 75 4.37 -1.14 -5.01
CA ILE A 75 3.46 -1.11 -6.15
C ILE A 75 2.02 -0.86 -5.67
N GLY A 76 1.09 -0.71 -6.60
CA GLY A 76 -0.31 -0.40 -6.29
C GLY A 76 -1.17 -1.60 -5.89
N LEU A 77 -0.60 -2.68 -5.37
CA LEU A 77 -1.35 -3.89 -4.98
C LEU A 77 -1.49 -3.96 -3.45
N THR A 78 -2.69 -4.20 -2.93
CA THR A 78 -2.98 -4.26 -1.49
C THR A 78 -4.17 -5.14 -1.16
N ASP A 79 -4.13 -5.78 0.00
CA ASP A 79 -5.26 -6.48 0.62
C ASP A 79 -5.65 -5.85 1.97
N SER A 80 -5.20 -4.63 2.25
CA SER A 80 -5.42 -3.91 3.51
C SER A 80 -6.90 -3.74 3.91
N ALA A 81 -7.81 -3.84 2.94
CA ALA A 81 -9.25 -3.84 3.18
C ALA A 81 -9.76 -5.19 3.73
N VAL A 82 -9.27 -6.29 3.18
CA VAL A 82 -9.60 -7.67 3.57
C VAL A 82 -8.40 -8.55 3.26
N GLU A 83 -7.72 -9.02 4.31
CA GLU A 83 -6.56 -9.91 4.21
C GLU A 83 -6.82 -11.07 3.24
N GLY A 84 -5.88 -11.32 2.33
CA GLY A 84 -5.97 -12.35 1.29
C GLY A 84 -6.84 -11.97 0.09
N ARG A 85 -7.47 -10.79 0.08
CA ARG A 85 -8.20 -10.25 -1.08
C ARG A 85 -7.45 -9.09 -1.70
N TRP A 86 -6.62 -9.42 -2.67
CA TRP A 86 -5.76 -8.48 -3.37
C TRP A 86 -6.53 -7.57 -4.34
N LEU A 87 -6.37 -6.26 -4.16
CA LEU A 87 -6.92 -5.20 -4.97
C LEU A 87 -5.82 -4.26 -5.45
N TRP A 88 -5.94 -3.83 -6.70
CA TRP A 88 -5.16 -2.73 -7.24
C TRP A 88 -5.68 -1.38 -6.74
N VAL A 89 -4.86 -0.32 -6.80
CA VAL A 89 -5.24 1.04 -6.41
C VAL A 89 -6.39 1.66 -7.22
N ASP A 90 -6.76 1.06 -8.35
CA ASP A 90 -7.94 1.40 -9.15
C ASP A 90 -9.21 0.66 -8.68
N GLY A 91 -9.09 -0.25 -7.71
CA GLY A 91 -10.17 -1.08 -7.18
C GLY A 91 -10.39 -2.39 -7.95
N SER A 92 -9.63 -2.66 -9.00
CA SER A 92 -9.71 -3.93 -9.73
C SER A 92 -9.08 -5.07 -8.93
N GLN A 93 -9.67 -6.26 -9.05
CA GLN A 93 -9.15 -7.46 -8.39
C GLN A 93 -7.96 -8.02 -9.17
N LEU A 94 -6.98 -8.56 -8.44
CA LEU A 94 -5.89 -9.31 -9.04
C LEU A 94 -6.43 -10.56 -9.74
N ASN A 95 -6.14 -10.72 -11.02
CA ASN A 95 -6.51 -11.93 -11.75
C ASN A 95 -5.40 -13.00 -11.71
N GLN A 96 -5.73 -14.24 -12.06
CA GLN A 96 -4.77 -15.36 -12.00
C GLN A 96 -3.56 -15.14 -12.92
N SER A 97 -3.76 -14.64 -14.14
CA SER A 97 -2.66 -14.40 -15.09
C SER A 97 -1.70 -13.28 -14.66
N GLU A 98 -2.22 -12.27 -13.96
CA GLU A 98 -1.44 -11.23 -13.32
C GLU A 98 -0.67 -11.82 -12.14
N ALA A 99 -1.35 -12.56 -11.27
CA ALA A 99 -0.74 -13.23 -10.12
C ALA A 99 0.44 -14.14 -10.54
N ASP A 100 0.27 -14.92 -11.60
CA ASP A 100 1.32 -15.76 -12.19
C ASP A 100 2.50 -14.94 -12.72
N SER A 101 2.30 -13.66 -13.04
CA SER A 101 3.35 -12.76 -13.49
C SER A 101 4.03 -12.00 -12.34
N LEU A 102 3.51 -12.08 -11.12
CA LEU A 102 4.00 -11.36 -9.94
C LEU A 102 5.04 -12.16 -9.12
N GLU A 103 5.67 -13.20 -9.69
CA GLU A 103 6.58 -14.13 -9.00
C GLU A 103 7.70 -13.47 -8.15
N TRP A 104 8.10 -12.23 -8.47
CA TRP A 104 9.21 -11.53 -7.82
C TRP A 104 8.75 -10.41 -6.86
N TRP A 105 7.42 -10.24 -6.70
CA TRP A 105 6.82 -9.35 -5.73
C TRP A 105 6.42 -10.11 -4.48
N PHE A 106 6.42 -9.43 -3.34
CA PHE A 106 6.08 -10.02 -2.06
C PHE A 106 5.22 -9.05 -1.26
N ASP A 107 4.42 -9.61 -0.37
CA ASP A 107 3.71 -8.83 0.63
C ASP A 107 4.63 -8.39 1.76
N ALA A 108 4.43 -7.17 2.24
CA ALA A 108 5.15 -6.64 3.37
C ALA A 108 4.29 -5.63 4.13
N PHE A 109 4.63 -5.45 5.41
CA PHE A 109 3.98 -4.43 6.22
C PHE A 109 4.19 -3.04 5.64
N CYS A 110 3.10 -2.30 5.44
CA CYS A 110 3.10 -0.92 4.93
C CYS A 110 3.91 0.07 5.78
N SER A 111 4.27 -0.31 7.01
CA SER A 111 5.15 0.47 7.91
C SER A 111 6.62 0.45 7.49
N LYS A 112 7.01 -0.37 6.50
CA LYS A 112 8.38 -0.43 6.00
C LYS A 112 8.64 0.73 5.02
N PRO A 113 9.70 1.53 5.26
CA PRO A 113 10.07 2.63 4.37
C PRO A 113 10.74 2.06 3.12
N HIS A 114 10.03 2.09 1.99
CA HIS A 114 10.57 1.74 0.68
C HIS A 114 10.14 2.76 -0.36
N ARG A 115 10.88 2.86 -1.47
CA ARG A 115 10.53 3.73 -2.60
C ARG A 115 9.30 3.18 -3.32
N SER A 116 8.46 4.02 -3.91
CA SER A 116 7.29 3.58 -4.68
C SER A 116 7.47 3.76 -6.19
N ILE A 117 6.93 2.83 -6.98
CA ILE A 117 6.89 2.95 -8.45
C ILE A 117 5.56 3.56 -8.87
N CYS A 118 5.62 4.67 -9.58
CA CYS A 118 4.44 5.38 -10.08
C CYS A 118 4.25 5.18 -11.59
N LYS A 119 3.02 4.90 -12.03
CA LYS A 119 2.59 4.90 -13.44
C LYS A 119 1.91 6.23 -13.74
N LYS A 120 2.31 6.88 -14.84
CA LYS A 120 1.63 8.09 -15.34
C LYS A 120 0.73 7.69 -16.51
N ALA A 121 -0.52 8.13 -16.49
CA ALA A 121 -1.39 8.04 -17.66
C ALA A 121 -0.76 8.86 -18.79
N GLY A 122 -0.52 8.23 -19.93
CA GLY A 122 0.24 8.83 -21.01
C GLY A 122 -0.39 10.13 -21.53
N VAL A 123 0.25 11.27 -21.24
CA VAL A 123 0.41 12.27 -22.29
C VAL A 123 1.39 11.64 -23.26
N ARG A 124 1.05 11.55 -24.55
CA ARG A 124 1.98 11.09 -25.60
C ARG A 124 3.35 11.74 -25.37
N GLU A 125 4.37 10.89 -25.34
CA GLU A 125 5.79 11.18 -25.06
C GLU A 125 6.24 11.32 -23.60
N LYS A 126 7.28 10.51 -23.32
CA LYS A 126 8.22 10.55 -22.19
C LYS A 126 7.72 9.87 -20.92
N LEU A 127 8.03 8.57 -20.84
CA LEU A 127 8.42 7.91 -19.59
C LEU A 127 9.34 8.86 -18.80
N LYS A 128 8.78 9.50 -17.77
CA LYS A 128 9.51 10.47 -16.94
C LYS A 128 9.45 10.05 -15.49
N LYS A 129 10.61 9.49 -15.13
CA LYS A 129 11.30 9.42 -13.84
C LYS A 129 10.74 8.41 -12.84
N VAL A 130 11.66 7.53 -12.45
CA VAL A 130 11.69 6.87 -11.13
C VAL A 130 11.67 7.98 -10.09
N CYS A 131 10.84 7.82 -9.07
CA CYS A 131 10.82 8.74 -7.95
C CYS A 131 11.99 8.37 -7.03
N ASP A 132 12.95 9.30 -6.90
CA ASP A 132 13.91 9.30 -5.81
C ASP A 132 13.23 9.75 -4.51
#